data_AF-A0A3P7K7T6-F1
#
_entry.id   AF-A0A3P7K7T6-F1
#
_cell.length_a   1.000
_cell.length_b   1.000
_cell.length_c   1.000
_cell.angle_alpha   90.00
_cell.angle_beta   90.00
_cell.angle_gamma   90.00
#
_symmetry.space_group_name_H-M   'P 1'
#
loop_
_entity.id
_entity.type
_entity.pdbx_description
1 polymer ?
#
loop_
_entity_poly.entity_id
_entity_poly.type
_entity_poly.pdbx_seq_one_letter_code
_entity_poly.pdbx_strand_id
1 'polypeptide(L)'
;NPFSSTYMIPKYDTHAQDYGRPKHGSKTEARGIKAGDYVMREVLFLCEIINTHAQGEPPNRIIKFGPLFYIYAHYSDKVSITIFK
;
A
#
# COMPACT_ATOMS: atom_id res chain seq x y z
N ASN A 1 -22.91 -11.02 14.51
CA ASN A 1 -22.83 -12.47 14.79
C ASN A 1 -23.37 -13.20 13.57
N PRO A 2 -22.55 -13.96 12.83
CA PRO A 2 -22.96 -14.69 11.62
C PRO A 2 -23.97 -15.83 11.88
N PHE A 3 -24.29 -16.13 13.14
CA PHE A 3 -25.30 -17.13 13.52
C PHE A 3 -26.62 -16.53 14.04
N SER A 4 -26.86 -15.23 13.81
CA SER A 4 -28.14 -14.60 14.14
C SER A 4 -29.18 -15.00 13.10
N SER A 5 -30.39 -15.37 13.52
CA SER A 5 -31.53 -15.73 12.65
C SER A 5 -31.96 -14.60 11.69
N THR A 6 -31.43 -13.40 11.85
CA THR A 6 -31.63 -12.22 10.99
C THR A 6 -30.43 -11.90 10.10
N TYR A 7 -29.38 -12.74 10.05
CA TYR A 7 -28.21 -12.50 9.20
C TYR A 7 -28.51 -12.85 7.74
N MET A 8 -28.83 -11.84 6.95
CA MET A 8 -29.00 -11.97 5.51
C MET A 8 -27.63 -12.09 4.83
N ILE A 9 -27.42 -13.19 4.09
CA ILE A 9 -26.23 -13.37 3.26
C ILE A 9 -26.28 -12.32 2.14
N PRO A 10 -25.29 -11.41 2.03
CA PRO A 10 -25.27 -10.46 0.93
C PRO A 10 -25.12 -11.22 -0.40
N LYS A 11 -26.15 -11.16 -1.24
CA LYS A 11 -26.12 -11.73 -2.59
C LYS A 11 -25.53 -10.69 -3.53
N TYR A 12 -24.29 -10.93 -3.97
CA TYR A 12 -23.60 -10.04 -4.91
C TYR A 12 -23.92 -10.46 -6.35
N ASP A 13 -24.31 -9.49 -7.17
CA ASP A 13 -24.55 -9.72 -8.60
C ASP A 13 -23.23 -9.58 -9.37
N THR A 14 -22.74 -10.70 -9.91
CA THR A 14 -21.50 -10.80 -10.69
C THR A 14 -21.54 -10.06 -12.03
N HIS A 15 -22.72 -9.72 -12.53
CA HIS A 15 -22.91 -8.99 -13.78
C HIS A 15 -23.13 -7.49 -13.57
N ALA A 16 -23.20 -7.03 -12.32
CA ALA A 16 -23.30 -5.60 -12.04
C ALA A 16 -22.04 -4.87 -12.51
N GLN A 17 -22.23 -3.69 -13.11
CA GLN A 17 -21.13 -2.86 -13.62
C GLN A 17 -20.14 -2.44 -12.52
N ASP A 18 -20.61 -2.37 -11.28
CA ASP A 18 -19.81 -2.06 -10.09
C ASP A 18 -19.42 -3.32 -9.29
N TYR A 19 -19.60 -4.52 -9.84
CA TYR A 19 -19.16 -5.75 -9.20
C TYR A 19 -17.64 -5.73 -8.98
N GLY A 20 -17.21 -6.01 -7.75
CA GLY A 20 -15.80 -5.93 -7.35
C GLY A 20 -15.31 -4.52 -7.00
N ARG A 21 -16.13 -3.46 -7.18
CA ARG A 21 -15.81 -2.12 -6.68
C ARG A 21 -16.54 -1.85 -5.36
N PRO A 22 -15.85 -1.27 -4.35
CA PRO A 22 -16.52 -0.84 -3.14
C PRO A 22 -17.55 0.24 -3.49
N LYS A 23 -18.72 0.18 -2.83
CA LYS A 23 -19.78 1.19 -3.00
C LYS A 23 -19.20 2.59 -2.76
N HIS A 24 -19.52 3.53 -3.63
CA HIS A 24 -19.12 4.93 -3.48
C HIS A 24 -19.57 5.49 -2.11
N GLY A 25 -18.67 6.18 -1.42
CA GLY A 25 -18.82 6.70 -0.06
C GLY A 25 -18.63 5.65 1.05
N SER A 26 -18.31 4.39 0.73
CA SER A 26 -18.14 3.35 1.74
C SER A 26 -16.79 3.46 2.46
N LYS A 27 -16.74 2.98 3.72
CA LYS A 27 -15.48 2.85 4.47
C LYS A 27 -14.45 1.99 3.73
N THR A 28 -14.87 1.07 2.86
CA THR A 28 -13.99 0.22 2.05
C THR A 28 -13.32 1.01 0.93
N GLU A 29 -14.05 1.90 0.24
CA GLU A 29 -13.49 2.80 -0.76
C GLU A 29 -12.45 3.74 -0.14
N ALA A 30 -12.78 4.39 0.98
CA ALA A 30 -11.86 5.26 1.70
C ALA A 30 -10.58 4.54 2.15
N ARG A 31 -10.68 3.28 2.57
CA ARG A 31 -9.50 2.45 2.88
C ARG A 31 -8.67 2.14 1.64
N GLY A 32 -9.31 1.87 0.50
CA GLY A 32 -8.63 1.64 -0.78
C GLY A 32 -7.82 2.86 -1.22
N ILE A 33 -8.42 4.05 -1.17
CA ILE A 33 -7.74 5.32 -1.48
C ILE A 33 -6.55 5.53 -0.54
N LYS A 34 -6.76 5.39 0.78
CA LYS A 34 -5.71 5.56 1.77
C LYS A 34 -4.56 4.56 1.61
N ALA A 35 -4.85 3.32 1.23
CA ALA A 35 -3.83 2.31 0.93
C ALA A 35 -3.04 2.68 -0.32
N GLY A 36 -3.70 3.17 -1.37
CA GLY A 36 -3.04 3.68 -2.59
C GLY A 36 -2.09 4.84 -2.29
N ASP A 37 -2.57 5.86 -1.56
CA ASP A 37 -1.75 6.99 -1.13
C ASP A 37 -0.54 6.55 -0.31
N TYR A 38 -0.74 5.56 0.56
CA TYR A 38 0.32 5.02 1.40
C TYR A 38 1.41 4.33 0.57
N VAL A 39 1.03 3.47 -0.39
CA VAL A 39 1.98 2.81 -1.30
C VAL A 39 2.74 3.83 -2.13
N MET A 40 2.06 4.87 -2.63
CA MET A 40 2.72 5.93 -3.41
C MET A 40 3.75 6.70 -2.59
N ARG A 41 3.47 6.96 -1.30
CA ARG A 41 4.44 7.59 -0.41
C ARG A 41 5.67 6.71 -0.18
N GLU A 42 5.51 5.40 -0.01
CA GLU A 42 6.63 4.47 0.13
C GLU A 42 7.50 4.43 -1.14
N VAL A 43 6.89 4.45 -2.32
CA VAL A 43 7.62 4.51 -3.60
C VAL A 43 8.41 5.82 -3.73
N LEU A 44 7.81 6.96 -3.39
CA LEU A 44 8.50 8.25 -3.39
C LEU A 44 9.66 8.27 -2.39
N PHE A 45 9.45 7.73 -1.19
CA PHE A 45 10.48 7.63 -0.17
C PHE A 45 11.66 6.77 -0.63
N LEU A 46 11.39 5.61 -1.24
CA LEU A 46 12.42 4.76 -1.82
C LEU A 46 13.22 5.51 -2.91
N CYS A 47 12.55 6.23 -3.80
CA CYS A 47 13.21 7.06 -4.81
C CYS A 47 14.10 8.14 -4.19
N GLU A 48 13.67 8.78 -3.11
CA GLU A 48 14.45 9.80 -2.39
C GLU A 48 15.70 9.21 -1.72
N ILE A 49 15.58 8.02 -1.11
CA ILE A 49 16.71 7.28 -0.55
C ILE A 49 17.73 6.95 -1.65
N ILE A 50 17.27 6.43 -2.79
CA ILE A 50 18.14 6.15 -3.93
C ILE A 50 18.79 7.45 -4.43
N ASN A 51 18.03 8.53 -4.57
CA ASN A 51 18.53 9.81 -5.05
C ASN A 51 19.62 10.42 -4.15
N THR A 52 19.50 10.21 -2.83
CA THR A 52 20.41 10.74 -1.80
C THR A 52 21.65 9.88 -1.60
N HIS A 53 21.52 8.55 -1.70
CA HIS A 53 22.57 7.60 -1.35
C HIS A 53 23.21 6.88 -2.54
N ALA A 54 22.67 7.02 -3.75
CA ALA A 54 23.30 6.49 -4.95
C ALA A 54 24.58 7.26 -5.29
N GLN A 55 25.55 6.53 -5.85
CA GLN A 55 26.80 7.10 -6.33
C GLN A 55 26.72 7.32 -7.84
N GLY A 56 27.43 8.35 -8.31
CA GLY A 56 27.47 8.76 -9.72
C GLY A 56 26.59 9.98 -10.00
N GLU A 57 26.65 10.45 -11.25
CA GLU A 57 25.88 11.59 -11.72
C GLU A 57 24.62 11.13 -12.49
N PRO A 58 23.51 11.90 -12.45
CA PRO A 58 22.36 11.65 -13.30
C PRO A 58 22.79 11.58 -14.78
N PRO A 59 22.31 10.61 -15.58
CA PRO A 59 21.30 9.60 -15.27
C PRO A 59 21.84 8.28 -14.68
N ASN A 60 23.17 8.11 -14.58
CA ASN A 60 23.83 6.83 -14.28
C ASN A 60 24.09 6.63 -12.78
N ARG A 61 23.06 6.88 -11.96
CA ARG A 61 23.16 6.67 -10.51
C ARG A 61 22.96 5.21 -10.16
N ILE A 62 23.84 4.70 -9.31
CA ILE A 62 23.83 3.31 -8.88
C ILE A 62 23.93 3.22 -7.35
N ILE A 63 23.15 2.32 -6.77
CA ILE A 63 23.22 1.98 -5.34
C ILE A 63 23.25 0.46 -5.21
N LYS A 64 24.04 -0.04 -4.26
CA LYS A 64 24.09 -1.46 -3.95
C LYS A 64 22.83 -1.86 -3.16
N PHE A 65 22.30 -3.04 -3.43
CA PHE A 65 21.10 -3.54 -2.77
C PHE A 65 21.24 -3.62 -1.23
N GLY A 66 22.38 -4.08 -0.72
CA GLY A 66 22.61 -4.22 0.74
C GLY A 66 22.44 -2.89 1.51
N PRO A 67 23.21 -1.83 1.18
CA PRO A 67 23.04 -0.51 1.78
C PRO A 67 21.63 0.06 1.59
N LEU A 68 21.05 -0.08 0.39
CA LEU A 68 19.68 0.37 0.12
C LEU A 68 18.68 -0.31 1.06
N PHE A 69 18.76 -1.63 1.20
CA PHE A 69 17.90 -2.41 2.07
C PHE A 69 18.07 -2.02 3.54
N TYR A 70 19.30 -1.84 4.01
CA TYR A 70 19.56 -1.47 5.41
C TYR A 70 19.01 -0.07 5.75
N ILE A 71 19.25 0.92 4.87
CA ILE A 71 18.74 2.27 5.03
C ILE A 71 17.21 2.27 4.97
N TYR A 72 16.64 1.62 3.96
CA TYR A 72 15.19 1.52 3.82
C TYR A 72 14.55 0.82 5.03
N ALA A 73 15.09 -0.30 5.50
CA ALA A 73 14.57 -1.03 6.65
C ALA A 73 14.65 -0.19 7.94
N HIS A 74 15.75 0.54 8.16
CA HIS A 74 15.91 1.42 9.32
C HIS A 74 14.84 2.53 9.36
N TYR A 75 14.48 3.10 8.21
CA TYR A 75 13.47 4.17 8.14
C TYR A 75 12.02 3.65 8.00
N SER A 76 11.79 2.51 7.34
CA SER A 76 10.47 1.91 7.08
C SER A 76 9.94 1.06 8.25
N ASP A 77 10.76 0.78 9.27
CA ASP A 77 10.41 0.02 10.48
C ASP A 77 9.19 0.58 11.22
N LYS A 78 8.89 1.86 11.00
CA LYS A 78 7.72 2.54 11.56
C LYS A 78 6.39 2.08 10.96
N VAL A 79 6.36 1.46 9.78
CA VAL A 79 5.08 1.30 9.07
C VAL A 79 4.82 -0.08 8.45
N SER A 80 5.85 -0.93 8.29
CA SER A 80 5.62 -2.34 7.90
C SER A 80 5.09 -3.24 9.03
N ILE A 81 5.37 -2.94 10.31
CA ILE A 81 4.91 -3.75 11.46
C ILE A 81 3.39 -3.67 11.71
N THR A 82 2.72 -2.63 11.23
CA THR A 82 1.27 -2.45 11.48
C THR A 82 0.40 -3.19 10.45
N ILE A 83 0.94 -3.55 9.28
CA ILE A 83 0.15 -4.25 8.24
C ILE A 83 0.08 -5.77 8.49
N PHE A 84 0.94 -6.32 9.35
CA PHE A 84 0.99 -7.75 9.69
C PHE A 84 0.53 -8.09 11.11
N LYS A 85 -0.07 -7.15 11.86
CA LYS A 85 -0.56 -7.37 13.23
C LYS A 85 -2.07 -7.24 13.36
#